data_AF-A0A3S2BT02-F1
#
_entry.id   AF-A0A3S2BT02-F1
#
_cell.length_a   1.000
_cell.length_b   1.000
_cell.length_c   1.000
_cell.angle_alpha   90.00
_cell.angle_beta   90.00
_cell.angle_gamma   90.00
#
_symmetry.space_group_name_H-M   'P 1'
#
loop_
_entity.id
_entity.type
_entity.pdbx_description
1 polymer ?
#
loop_
_entity_poly.entity_id
_entity_poly.type
_entity_poly.pdbx_seq_one_letter_code
_entity_poly.pdbx_strand_id
1 'polypeptide(L)' 'MHRMASGDLYQTYDLGDLRITSLRDGYVDMPIGRLRQPGDKPFGDELPQQVALVGGQLRL' A
#
# COMPACT_ATOMS: atom_id res chain seq x y z
N MET A 1 -10.64 -15.42 6.93
CA MET A 1 -9.28 -15.41 6.37
C MET A 1 -8.31 -15.61 7.53
N HIS A 2 -7.60 -16.74 7.56
CA HIS A 2 -6.67 -17.09 8.63
C HIS A 2 -5.24 -17.10 8.08
N ARG A 3 -4.29 -16.39 8.72
CA ARG A 3 -2.90 -16.32 8.25
C ARG A 3 -2.15 -17.57 8.69
N MET A 4 -1.56 -18.27 7.73
CA MET A 4 -0.85 -19.53 7.93
C MET A 4 0.65 -19.34 8.03
N ALA A 5 1.21 -18.50 7.17
CA ALA A 5 2.64 -18.25 7.11
C ALA A 5 2.94 -16.82 6.68
N SER A 6 4.10 -16.33 7.10
CA SER A 6 4.61 -14.99 6.81
C SER A 6 6.10 -15.09 6.51
N GLY A 7 6.55 -14.44 5.44
CA GLY A 7 7.95 -14.16 5.15
C GLY A 7 8.11 -12.70 4.71
N ASP A 8 9.34 -12.29 4.42
CA ASP A 8 9.65 -10.88 4.10
C ASP A 8 8.91 -10.37 2.87
N LEU A 9 8.73 -11.24 1.87
CA LEU A 9 8.12 -10.92 0.59
C LEU A 9 6.85 -11.73 0.29
N TYR A 10 6.32 -12.47 1.26
CA TYR A 10 5.08 -13.21 1.05
C TYR A 10 4.25 -13.39 2.32
N GLN A 11 2.95 -13.62 2.12
CA GLN A 11 2.01 -14.01 3.15
C GLN A 11 1.09 -15.09 2.61
N THR A 12 0.79 -16.10 3.40
CA THR A 12 -0.14 -17.18 3.02
C THR A 12 -1.33 -17.20 3.96
N TYR A 13 -2.52 -17.32 3.38
CA TYR A 13 -3.79 -17.35 4.10
C TYR A 13 -4.66 -18.51 3.63
N ASP A 14 -5.45 -19.04 4.56
CA ASP A 14 -6.55 -19.94 4.24
C ASP A 14 -7.87 -19.13 4.25
N LEU A 15 -8.66 -19.31 3.19
CA LEU A 15 -9.98 -18.70 2.97
C LEU A 15 -10.97 -19.80 2.59
N GLY A 16 -11.67 -20.36 3.59
CA GLY A 16 -12.43 -21.59 3.40
C GLY A 16 -11.46 -22.71 3.02
N ASP A 17 -11.73 -23.39 1.91
CA ASP A 17 -10.87 -24.46 1.39
C ASP A 17 -9.76 -23.95 0.44
N LEU A 18 -9.71 -22.63 0.18
CA LEU A 18 -8.71 -22.05 -0.70
C LEU A 18 -7.48 -21.59 0.10
N ARG A 19 -6.30 -21.93 -0.43
CA ARG A 19 -5.03 -21.35 0.01
C ARG A 19 -4.60 -20.23 -0.93
N ILE A 20 -4.39 -19.04 -0.38
CA ILE A 20 -3.95 -17.84 -1.11
C ILE A 20 -2.57 -17.45 -0.61
N THR A 21 -1.61 -17.31 -1.54
CA THR A 21 -0.29 -16.75 -1.24
C THR A 21 -0.13 -15.43 -1.98
N SER A 22 -0.03 -14.33 -1.23
CA SER A 22 0.32 -13.01 -1.78
C SER A 22 1.84 -12.86 -1.83
N LEU A 23 2.36 -12.42 -2.98
CA LEU A 23 3.78 -12.15 -3.20
C LEU A 23 3.99 -10.64 -3.34
N ARG A 24 5.02 -10.11 -2.68
CA ARG A 24 5.38 -8.70 -2.73
C ARG A 24 6.34 -8.45 -3.90
N ASP A 25 5.93 -7.57 -4.80
CA ASP A 25 6.73 -7.19 -5.98
C ASP A 25 7.74 -6.07 -5.71
N GLY A 26 7.54 -5.30 -4.63
CA GLY A 26 8.45 -4.24 -4.24
C GLY A 26 7.69 -3.05 -3.65
N TYR A 27 8.15 -1.86 -4.00
CA TYR A 27 7.47 -0.60 -3.73
C TYR A 27 7.78 0.42 -4.83
N VAL A 28 6.94 1.43 -4.94
CA VAL A 28 7.18 2.61 -5.79
C VAL A 28 7.08 3.88 -4.98
N ASP A 29 8.00 4.82 -5.22
CA ASP A 29 7.90 6.17 -4.67
C ASP A 29 7.09 7.04 -5.64
N MET A 30 5.99 7.59 -5.14
CA MET A 30 5.00 8.33 -5.92
C MET A 30 4.88 9.78 -5.42
N PRO A 31 4.97 10.78 -6.31
CA PRO A 31 4.67 12.16 -5.96
C PRO A 31 3.23 12.32 -5.48
N ILE A 32 3.04 13.03 -4.36
CA ILE A 32 1.72 13.24 -3.73
C ILE A 32 0.70 13.89 -4.67
N GLY A 33 1.15 14.79 -5.56
CA GLY A 33 0.30 15.48 -6.52
C GLY A 33 -0.31 14.59 -7.60
N ARG A 34 0.06 13.29 -7.67
CA ARG A 34 -0.63 12.32 -8.53
C ARG A 34 -1.96 11.85 -7.94
N LEU A 35 -2.13 11.91 -6.62
CA LEU A 35 -3.40 11.59 -6.00
C LEU A 35 -4.44 12.65 -6.34
N ARG A 36 -5.68 12.21 -6.58
CA ARG A 36 -6.82 13.08 -6.91
C ARG A 36 -7.92 12.94 -5.88
N GLN A 37 -8.46 14.09 -5.47
CA GLN A 37 -9.68 14.23 -4.70
C GLN A 37 -10.90 14.21 -5.65
N PRO A 38 -12.12 14.05 -5.13
CA PRO A 38 -13.34 14.21 -5.92
C PRO A 38 -13.34 15.51 -6.73
N GLY A 39 -13.71 15.41 -8.01
CA GLY A 39 -13.65 16.54 -8.95
C GLY A 39 -12.27 16.79 -9.56
N ASP A 40 -11.40 15.77 -9.63
CA ASP A 40 -10.08 15.79 -10.30
C ASP A 40 -9.07 16.80 -9.73
N LYS A 41 -9.27 17.21 -8.47
CA LYS A 41 -8.37 18.13 -7.78
C LYS A 41 -7.17 17.37 -7.24
N PRO A 42 -5.93 17.84 -7.42
CA PRO A 42 -4.77 17.17 -6.80
C PRO A 42 -4.88 17.22 -5.27
N PHE A 43 -4.33 16.22 -4.59
CA PHE A 43 -4.00 16.38 -3.18
C PHE A 43 -2.90 17.45 -3.03
N GLY A 44 -3.07 18.33 -2.05
CA GLY A 44 -2.07 19.34 -1.71
C GLY A 44 -0.96 18.77 -0.81
N ASP A 45 -0.08 19.65 -0.35
CA ASP A 45 1.04 19.30 0.54
C ASP A 45 0.60 19.04 1.99
N GLU A 46 -0.63 19.44 2.33
CA GLU A 46 -1.24 19.20 3.64
C GLU A 46 -1.82 17.78 3.71
N LEU A 47 -0.95 16.81 3.98
CA LEU A 47 -1.35 15.44 4.29
C LEU A 47 -1.59 15.25 5.80
N PRO A 48 -2.47 14.32 6.20
CA PRO A 48 -2.63 13.95 7.59
C PRO A 48 -1.27 13.54 8.19
N GLN A 49 -1.01 13.92 9.44
CA GLN A 49 0.28 13.63 10.12
C GLN A 49 0.62 12.14 10.18
N GLN A 50 -0.38 11.27 10.05
CA GLN A 50 -0.23 9.82 10.04
C GLN A 50 0.37 9.29 8.72
N VAL A 51 0.41 10.11 7.66
CA VAL A 51 0.96 9.70 6.36
C VAL A 51 2.48 9.91 6.38
N ALA A 52 3.21 8.79 6.40
CA ALA A 52 4.66 8.82 6.32
C ALA A 52 5.12 9.09 4.88
N LEU A 53 5.92 10.14 4.69
CA LEU A 53 6.58 10.43 3.43
C LEU A 53 8.05 10.02 3.49
N VAL A 54 8.52 9.36 2.43
CA VAL A 54 9.93 9.00 2.26
C VAL A 54 10.51 9.88 1.17
N GLY A 55 11.43 10.77 1.52
CA GLY A 55 11.99 11.75 0.56
C GLY A 55 10.92 12.67 -0.06
N GLY A 56 9.86 12.99 0.69
CA GLY A 56 8.73 13.81 0.20
C GLY A 56 7.73 13.06 -0.69
N GLN A 57 7.86 11.74 -0.83
CA GLN A 57 7.00 10.91 -1.68
C GLN A 57 6.23 9.87 -0.88
N LEU A 58 5.12 9.40 -1.44
CA LEU A 58 4.38 8.26 -0.92
C LEU A 58 5.05 6.99 -1.39
N ARG A 59 5.40 6.11 -0.46
CA ARG A 59 5.89 4.77 -0.78
C ARG A 59 4.72 3.80 -0.76
N LEU A 60 4.35 3.28 -1.93
CA LEU A 60 3.26 2.32 -2.13
C LEU A 60 3.82 0.93 -2.38
#